data_AF-A0A286AAI8-F1
#
_entry.id   AF-A0A286AAI8-F1
#
_cell.length_a   1.000
_cell.length_b   1.000
_cell.length_c   1.000
_cell.angle_alpha   90.00
_cell.angle_beta   90.00
_cell.angle_gamma   90.00
#
_symmetry.space_group_name_H-M   'P 1'
#
loop_
_entity.id
_entity.type
_entity.pdbx_description
1 polymer ?
#
loop_
_entity_poly.entity_id
_entity_poly.type
_entity_poly.pdbx_seq_one_letter_code
_entity_poly.pdbx_strand_id
1 'polypeptide(L)'
;MAIHIQTGKQKKVAIVFSCPGRREEEAGFPAAKTTGKNLDNLLMLLSRELKREDLIRDCITITNAWPIVEYREKTGRSEATEQEVKDAENIERLKRELDNVLEFVIFCGDRAKAASESLQLKERPKFIHVKHLGT
;
A
#
# COMPACT_ATOMS: atom_id res chain seq x y z
N MET A 1 -12.62 8.43 8.81
CA MET A 1 -12.18 7.15 8.20
C MET A 1 -10.72 7.30 7.81
N ALA A 2 -9.93 6.24 7.94
CA ALA A 2 -8.51 6.26 7.57
C ALA A 2 -8.34 6.13 6.05
N ILE A 3 -7.96 7.21 5.37
CA ILE A 3 -7.81 7.25 3.90
C ILE A 3 -6.66 6.35 3.44
N HIS A 4 -5.68 6.09 4.30
CA HIS A 4 -4.47 5.36 3.95
C HIS A 4 -4.65 3.85 3.84
N ILE A 5 -5.75 3.27 4.34
CA ILE A 5 -5.94 1.82 4.43
C ILE A 5 -7.34 1.35 3.97
N GLN A 6 -7.35 0.19 3.32
CA GLN A 6 -8.50 -0.63 3.04
C GLN A 6 -8.12 -2.08 3.37
N THR A 7 -8.72 -2.67 4.41
CA THR A 7 -8.47 -4.05 4.82
C THR A 7 -9.20 -5.03 3.91
N GLY A 8 -8.48 -6.04 3.40
CA GLY A 8 -9.07 -7.10 2.58
C GLY A 8 -9.82 -8.15 3.39
N LYS A 9 -10.79 -8.81 2.76
CA LYS A 9 -11.50 -9.96 3.34
C LYS A 9 -10.58 -11.16 3.57
N GLN A 10 -9.50 -11.28 2.79
CA GLN A 10 -8.50 -12.34 2.95
C GLN A 10 -7.20 -11.79 3.52
N LYS A 11 -6.48 -12.66 4.22
CA LYS A 11 -5.23 -12.37 4.93
C LYS A 11 -3.99 -12.79 4.15
N LYS A 12 -4.08 -12.97 2.82
CA LYS A 12 -2.98 -13.56 2.04
C LYS A 12 -2.05 -12.52 1.44
N VAL A 13 -2.61 -11.47 0.84
CA VAL A 13 -1.86 -10.50 0.05
C VAL A 13 -2.16 -9.08 0.54
N ALA A 14 -1.12 -8.28 0.62
CA ALA A 14 -1.22 -6.84 0.81
C ALA A 14 -0.40 -6.05 -0.20
N ILE A 15 -0.84 -4.83 -0.48
CA ILE A 15 -0.16 -3.86 -1.33
C ILE A 15 0.06 -2.58 -0.54
N VAL A 16 1.28 -2.06 -0.59
CA VAL A 16 1.73 -0.88 0.13
C VAL A 16 2.15 0.18 -0.88
N PHE A 17 1.42 1.28 -0.93
CA PHE A 17 1.73 2.47 -1.72
C PHE A 17 2.56 3.48 -0.92
N SER A 18 2.91 4.62 -1.53
CA SER A 18 3.74 5.65 -0.92
C SER A 18 2.97 6.45 0.15
N CYS A 19 2.04 7.30 -0.28
CA CYS A 19 1.18 8.11 0.58
C CYS A 19 -0.15 8.40 -0.14
N PRO A 20 -1.23 8.68 0.61
CA PRO A 20 -2.47 9.20 0.02
C PRO A 20 -2.23 10.54 -0.67
N GLY A 21 -2.82 10.75 -1.85
CA GLY A 21 -2.83 12.03 -2.54
C GLY A 21 -4.19 12.72 -2.48
N ARG A 22 -4.32 13.82 -3.22
CA ARG A 22 -5.56 14.58 -3.37
C ARG A 22 -6.74 13.71 -3.80
N ARG A 23 -6.51 12.73 -4.68
CA ARG A 23 -7.60 11.90 -5.23
C ARG A 23 -8.14 10.91 -4.21
N GLU A 24 -7.27 10.34 -3.40
CA GLU A 24 -7.62 9.49 -2.26
C GLU A 24 -8.36 10.30 -1.19
N GLU A 25 -7.95 11.54 -0.94
CA GLU A 25 -8.67 12.44 -0.03
C GLU A 25 -10.09 12.75 -0.50
N GLU A 26 -10.25 13.12 -1.77
CA GLU A 26 -11.56 13.36 -2.38
C GLU A 26 -12.47 12.10 -2.36
N ALA A 27 -11.88 10.91 -2.45
CA ALA A 27 -12.60 9.64 -2.55
C ALA A 27 -12.85 8.96 -1.19
N GLY A 28 -12.03 9.24 -0.17
CA GLY A 28 -12.12 8.66 1.17
C GLY A 28 -11.48 7.26 1.32
N PHE A 29 -10.72 6.78 0.33
CA PHE A 29 -10.09 5.45 0.35
C PHE A 29 -8.76 5.43 -0.43
N PRO A 30 -7.82 4.48 -0.15
CA PRO A 30 -6.49 4.48 -0.75
C PRO A 30 -6.50 4.02 -2.21
N ALA A 31 -5.47 4.37 -2.98
CA ALA A 31 -5.34 3.97 -4.40
C ALA A 31 -6.62 4.27 -5.19
N ALA A 32 -7.01 5.55 -5.20
CA ALA A 32 -8.21 6.02 -5.87
C ALA A 32 -7.89 6.43 -7.32
N LYS A 33 -8.92 6.52 -8.16
CA LYS A 33 -8.83 7.00 -9.56
C LYS A 33 -7.76 6.25 -10.37
N THR A 34 -6.72 6.92 -10.87
CA THR A 34 -5.72 6.33 -11.78
C THR A 34 -4.95 5.20 -11.11
N THR A 35 -4.47 5.39 -9.89
CA THR A 35 -3.76 4.36 -9.12
C THR A 35 -4.66 3.13 -8.90
N GLY A 36 -5.94 3.36 -8.61
CA GLY A 36 -6.93 2.30 -8.46
C GLY A 36 -7.12 1.50 -9.74
N LYS A 37 -7.31 2.17 -10.89
CA LYS A 37 -7.45 1.49 -12.19
C LYS A 37 -6.22 0.69 -12.56
N ASN A 38 -5.03 1.23 -12.33
CA ASN A 38 -3.77 0.53 -12.60
C ASN A 38 -3.60 -0.69 -11.68
N LEU A 39 -4.01 -0.56 -10.42
CA LEU A 39 -4.06 -1.68 -9.50
C LEU A 39 -5.04 -2.76 -9.96
N ASP A 40 -6.26 -2.40 -10.34
CA ASP A 40 -7.28 -3.35 -10.79
C ASP A 40 -6.80 -4.11 -12.04
N ASN A 41 -6.15 -3.41 -12.98
CA ASN A 41 -5.52 -4.03 -14.16
C ASN A 41 -4.39 -5.00 -13.78
N LEU A 42 -3.52 -4.63 -12.85
CA LEU A 42 -2.45 -5.49 -12.35
C LEU A 42 -3.03 -6.75 -11.70
N LEU A 43 -4.02 -6.59 -10.83
CA LEU A 43 -4.69 -7.69 -10.14
C LEU A 43 -5.37 -8.64 -11.12
N MET A 44 -6.05 -8.11 -12.13
CA MET A 44 -6.67 -8.92 -13.19
C MET A 44 -5.62 -9.74 -13.95
N LEU A 45 -4.48 -9.13 -14.32
CA LEU A 45 -3.40 -9.84 -14.99
C LEU A 45 -2.82 -10.95 -14.09
N LEU A 46 -2.47 -10.62 -12.84
CA LEU A 46 -1.92 -11.60 -11.90
C LEU A 46 -2.91 -12.73 -11.58
N SER A 47 -4.19 -12.40 -11.40
CA SER A 47 -5.27 -13.36 -11.18
C SER A 47 -5.32 -14.38 -12.30
N ARG A 48 -5.27 -13.92 -13.56
CA ARG A 48 -5.31 -14.77 -14.74
C ARG A 48 -4.05 -15.63 -14.88
N GLU A 49 -2.87 -15.02 -14.80
CA GLU A 49 -1.59 -15.73 -15.02
C GLU A 49 -1.29 -16.75 -13.91
N LEU A 50 -1.67 -16.43 -12.66
CA LEU A 50 -1.44 -17.29 -11.50
C LEU A 50 -2.63 -18.21 -11.19
N LYS A 51 -3.74 -18.09 -11.94
CA LYS A 51 -5.01 -18.82 -11.68
C LYS A 51 -5.51 -18.64 -10.24
N ARG A 52 -5.50 -17.39 -9.77
CA ARG A 52 -5.86 -16.99 -8.40
C ARG A 52 -7.08 -16.07 -8.38
N GLU A 53 -8.18 -16.53 -7.80
CA GLU A 53 -9.41 -15.72 -7.67
C GLU A 53 -9.37 -14.74 -6.49
N ASP A 54 -8.42 -14.90 -5.57
CA ASP A 54 -8.25 -14.06 -4.39
C ASP A 54 -7.46 -12.77 -4.65
N LEU A 55 -6.98 -12.56 -5.88
CA LEU A 55 -6.32 -11.33 -6.33
C LEU A 55 -7.34 -10.33 -6.87
N ILE A 56 -8.26 -9.90 -6.00
CA ILE A 56 -9.22 -8.83 -6.26
C ILE A 56 -9.19 -7.83 -5.10
N ARG A 57 -9.58 -6.59 -5.38
CA ARG A 57 -9.48 -5.46 -4.45
C ARG A 57 -10.15 -5.74 -3.09
N ASP A 58 -11.28 -6.42 -3.10
CA ASP A 58 -12.03 -6.80 -1.89
C ASP A 58 -11.34 -7.86 -1.03
N CYS A 59 -10.44 -8.66 -1.62
CA CYS A 59 -9.78 -9.76 -0.94
C CYS A 59 -8.40 -9.38 -0.41
N ILE A 60 -7.76 -8.34 -0.94
CA ILE A 60 -6.42 -7.93 -0.54
C ILE A 60 -6.46 -6.71 0.39
N THR A 61 -5.43 -6.58 1.23
CA THR A 61 -5.24 -5.35 2.01
C THR A 61 -4.48 -4.33 1.18
N ILE A 62 -4.95 -3.08 1.15
CA ILE A 62 -4.29 -1.96 0.48
C ILE A 62 -3.97 -0.95 1.56
N THR A 63 -2.71 -0.57 1.70
CA THR A 63 -2.29 0.49 2.62
C THR A 63 -1.25 1.41 1.99
N ASN A 64 -0.85 2.46 2.72
CA ASN A 64 0.24 3.35 2.37
C ASN A 64 1.35 3.28 3.41
N ALA A 65 2.58 3.48 2.97
CA ALA A 65 3.77 3.58 3.80
C ALA A 65 3.70 4.80 4.71
N TRP A 66 3.07 5.89 4.25
CA TRP A 66 2.78 7.08 5.05
C TRP A 66 1.27 7.32 5.17
N PRO A 67 0.72 7.58 6.37
CA PRO A 67 -0.73 7.69 6.56
C PRO A 67 -1.29 9.08 6.22
N ILE A 68 -0.44 10.11 6.12
CA ILE A 68 -0.87 11.49 5.91
C ILE A 68 -1.03 11.77 4.42
N VAL A 69 -2.09 12.50 4.08
CA VAL A 69 -2.34 12.98 2.72
C VAL A 69 -1.29 14.01 2.32
N GLU A 70 -0.53 13.73 1.26
CA GLU A 70 0.51 14.60 0.72
C GLU A 70 0.18 15.01 -0.72
N TYR A 71 0.10 16.32 -0.96
CA TYR A 71 0.08 16.90 -2.30
C TYR A 71 0.51 18.36 -2.22
N ARG A 72 1.15 18.87 -3.29
CA ARG A 72 1.88 20.14 -3.28
C ARG A 72 1.04 21.32 -2.77
N GLU A 73 -0.23 21.39 -3.16
CA GLU A 73 -1.14 22.47 -2.79
C GLU A 73 -1.53 22.45 -1.30
N LYS A 74 -1.38 21.32 -0.59
CA LYS A 74 -1.72 21.18 0.83
C LYS A 74 -0.50 21.17 1.74
N THR A 75 0.55 20.46 1.37
CA THR A 75 1.70 20.19 2.24
C THR A 75 3.02 20.70 1.67
N GLY A 76 3.01 21.27 0.46
CA GLY A 76 4.24 21.71 -0.23
C GLY A 76 5.08 20.58 -0.81
N ARG A 77 4.68 19.32 -0.62
CA ARG A 77 5.37 18.11 -1.11
C ARG A 77 4.38 17.12 -1.68
N SER A 78 4.88 16.14 -2.43
CA SER A 78 4.06 15.07 -3.04
C SER A 78 4.18 13.73 -2.33
N GLU A 79 5.19 13.55 -1.47
CA GLU A 79 5.46 12.33 -0.73
C GLU A 79 6.13 12.66 0.61
N ALA A 80 6.10 11.70 1.55
CA ALA A 80 6.91 11.73 2.75
C ALA A 80 8.41 11.53 2.46
N THR A 81 9.24 11.90 3.42
CA THR A 81 10.69 11.62 3.40
C THR A 81 10.98 10.15 3.75
N GLU A 82 12.22 9.68 3.52
CA GLU A 82 12.61 8.32 3.97
C GLU A 82 12.57 8.20 5.49
N GLN A 83 12.99 9.24 6.21
CA GLN A 83 13.03 9.25 7.66
C GLN A 83 11.62 9.10 8.24
N GLU A 84 10.63 9.78 7.68
CA GLU A 84 9.23 9.69 8.14
C GLU A 84 8.64 8.30 7.91
N VAL A 85 8.89 7.69 6.74
CA VAL A 85 8.35 6.34 6.49
C VAL A 85 9.06 5.26 7.31
N LYS A 86 10.28 5.53 7.77
CA LYS A 86 11.06 4.67 8.67
C LYS A 86 10.87 5.00 10.15
N ASP A 87 10.10 6.03 10.48
CA ASP A 87 9.84 6.42 11.87
C ASP A 87 9.20 5.27 12.66
N ALA A 88 9.60 5.10 13.92
CA ALA A 88 9.19 3.98 14.75
C ALA A 88 7.66 3.92 14.94
N GLU A 89 7.00 5.06 15.11
CA GLU A 89 5.55 5.11 15.27
C GLU A 89 4.85 4.69 13.97
N ASN A 90 5.35 5.19 12.83
CA ASN A 90 4.81 4.82 11.52
C ASN A 90 5.02 3.34 11.18
N ILE A 91 6.20 2.78 11.50
CA ILE A 91 6.49 1.36 11.30
C ILE A 91 5.59 0.50 12.18
N GLU A 92 5.37 0.88 13.44
CA GLU A 92 4.48 0.12 14.33
C GLU A 92 3.02 0.18 13.85
N ARG A 93 2.56 1.31 13.30
CA ARG A 93 1.26 1.39 12.60
C ARG A 93 1.22 0.43 11.42
N LEU A 94 2.17 0.55 10.50
CA LEU A 94 2.22 -0.25 9.27
C LEU A 94 2.30 -1.76 9.59
N LYS A 95 3.01 -2.10 10.66
CA LYS A 95 3.06 -3.46 11.21
C LYS A 95 1.69 -3.95 11.65
N ARG A 96 0.93 -3.18 12.44
CA ARG A 96 -0.43 -3.58 12.88
C ARG A 96 -1.37 -3.83 11.69
N GLU A 97 -1.21 -3.08 10.61
CA GLU A 97 -2.00 -3.23 9.40
C GLU A 97 -1.65 -4.48 8.59
N LEU A 98 -0.39 -4.93 8.66
CA LEU A 98 0.16 -5.99 7.82
C LEU A 98 0.48 -7.29 8.58
N ASP A 99 0.46 -7.30 9.91
CA ASP A 99 0.90 -8.44 10.74
C ASP A 99 0.06 -9.70 10.52
N ASN A 100 -1.14 -9.56 9.95
CA ASN A 100 -2.00 -10.68 9.61
C ASN A 100 -1.77 -11.22 8.19
N VAL A 101 -0.86 -10.65 7.40
CA VAL A 101 -0.65 -11.01 6.00
C VAL A 101 0.26 -12.24 5.90
N LEU A 102 -0.22 -13.29 5.24
CA LEU A 102 0.38 -14.63 5.29
C LEU A 102 1.34 -14.93 4.12
N GLU A 103 1.07 -14.43 2.91
CA GLU A 103 1.82 -14.85 1.72
C GLU A 103 2.72 -13.76 1.17
N PHE A 104 2.13 -12.61 0.79
CA PHE A 104 2.84 -11.58 0.05
C PHE A 104 2.52 -10.17 0.54
N VAL A 105 3.57 -9.35 0.67
CA VAL A 105 3.44 -7.89 0.81
C VAL A 105 4.18 -7.24 -0.34
N ILE A 106 3.45 -6.53 -1.20
CA ILE A 106 3.97 -5.88 -2.40
C ILE A 106 4.12 -4.39 -2.12
N PHE A 107 5.34 -3.88 -2.19
CA PHE A 107 5.67 -2.47 -1.96
C PHE A 107 5.86 -1.75 -3.30
N CYS A 108 5.11 -0.69 -3.53
CA CYS A 108 5.05 0.05 -4.78
C CYS A 108 5.78 1.40 -4.66
N GLY A 109 6.95 1.50 -5.29
CA GLY A 109 7.77 2.72 -5.30
C GLY A 109 8.75 2.84 -4.13
N ASP A 110 9.57 3.90 -4.18
CA ASP A 110 10.76 4.01 -3.31
C ASP A 110 10.41 4.22 -1.84
N ARG A 111 9.35 4.96 -1.52
CA ARG A 111 8.91 5.18 -0.12
C ARG A 111 8.37 3.92 0.53
N ALA A 112 7.58 3.15 -0.21
CA ALA A 112 7.08 1.86 0.25
C ALA A 112 8.24 0.88 0.47
N LYS A 113 9.21 0.84 -0.46
CA LYS A 113 10.43 0.06 -0.30
C LYS A 113 11.22 0.49 0.95
N ALA A 114 11.43 1.79 1.15
CA ALA A 114 12.17 2.32 2.29
C ALA A 114 11.52 1.91 3.63
N ALA A 115 10.19 1.97 3.74
CA ALA A 115 9.48 1.48 4.93
C ALA A 115 9.70 -0.02 5.19
N SER A 116 9.74 -0.82 4.11
CA SER A 116 9.92 -2.28 4.22
C SER A 116 11.26 -2.68 4.85
N GLU A 117 12.30 -1.85 4.75
CA GLU A 117 13.63 -2.10 5.31
C GLU A 117 13.64 -2.09 6.84
N SER A 118 12.68 -1.40 7.45
CA SER A 118 12.52 -1.31 8.91
C SER A 118 11.38 -2.18 9.44
N LEU A 119 10.68 -2.91 8.56
CA LEU A 119 9.48 -3.66 8.91
C LEU A 119 9.80 -5.12 9.24
N GLN A 120 9.29 -5.60 10.39
CA GLN A 120 9.34 -7.00 10.77
C GLN A 120 7.94 -7.49 11.12
N LEU A 121 7.37 -8.32 10.23
CA LEU A 121 6.02 -8.85 10.38
C LEU A 121 6.04 -10.24 11.04
N LYS A 122 5.03 -10.49 11.87
CA LYS A 122 4.87 -11.74 12.62
C LYS A 122 4.85 -12.98 11.72
N GLU A 123 4.05 -12.95 10.66
CA GLU A 123 3.80 -14.10 9.77
C GLU A 123 4.88 -14.26 8.68
N ARG A 124 5.87 -13.34 8.63
CA ARG A 124 7.00 -13.36 7.69
C ARG A 124 6.60 -13.60 6.22
N PRO A 125 5.60 -12.87 5.67
CA PRO A 125 5.23 -12.99 4.26
C PRO A 125 6.41 -12.58 3.37
N LYS A 126 6.39 -13.03 2.11
CA LYS A 126 7.42 -12.64 1.14
C LYS A 126 7.21 -11.19 0.72
N PHE A 127 8.26 -10.38 0.90
CA PHE A 127 8.27 -8.99 0.43
C PHE A 127 8.63 -8.94 -1.06
N ILE A 128 7.87 -8.17 -1.82
CA ILE A 128 8.08 -7.94 -3.25
C ILE A 128 8.15 -6.43 -3.47
N HIS A 129 9.17 -5.96 -4.21
CA HIS A 129 9.29 -4.56 -4.57
C HIS A 129 8.99 -4.37 -6.05
N VAL A 130 8.11 -3.42 -6.36
CA VAL A 130 7.76 -3.04 -7.72
C VAL A 130 7.85 -1.53 -7.90
N LYS A 131 7.97 -1.09 -9.15
CA LYS A 131 7.91 0.35 -9.47
C LYS A 131 6.52 0.91 -9.12
N HIS A 132 6.48 2.23 -8.95
CA HIS A 132 5.23 2.93 -8.66
C HIS A 132 4.19 2.73 -9.77
N LEU A 133 2.92 2.53 -9.38
CA LEU A 133 1.82 2.26 -10.32
C LEU A 133 1.05 3.52 -10.77
N GLY A 134 1.55 4.71 -10.43
CA GLY A 134 0.88 6.00 -10.70
C GLY A 134 1.27 6.69 -12.01
N THR A 135 2.14 6.09 -12.82
CA THR A 135 2.56 6.63 -14.13
C THR A 135 1.63 6.20 -15.25
#